data_AF-A0A7C4N8X2-F1
#
_entry.id   AF-A0A7C4N8X2-F1
#
_cell.length_a   1.000
_cell.length_b   1.000
_cell.length_c   1.000
_cell.angle_alpha   90.00
_cell.angle_beta   90.00
_cell.angle_gamma   90.00
#
_symmetry.space_group_name_H-M   'P 1'
#
loop_
_entity.id
_entity.type
_entity.pdbx_description
1 polymer ?
#
loop_
_entity_poly.entity_id
_entity_poly.type
_entity_poly.pdbx_seq_one_letter_code
_entity_poly.pdbx_strand_id
1 'polypeptide(L)'
;AGPDEGKTLVAANLAIVMEQAGREVILLDADLRRPRVHRLFRQTDHTSLAEVLLGDCERWPCALMPTALERLMTVPAGCPPPNPSELLGARRMREFIQFLTQRGDIVIIDSPPLLPVTDALVLAPEVDGVLLVVRHGHTHLKSAQLALTQLQQAGARVLGVVLNQVPIGQRSYGYHYGYYYRSYYTDNSPDDRGGGAGRGNGSGRGHSRGHGREGSSGATTHRPDGRSVSRAPAPDRA
;
A
#
# COMPACT_ATOMS: atom_id res chain seq x y z
N ALA A 1 -3.14 8.26 6.82
CA ALA A 1 -3.90 8.18 8.07
C ALA A 1 -4.04 6.68 8.44
N GLY A 2 -5.12 6.24 9.11
CA GLY A 2 -5.28 4.97 9.84
C GLY A 2 -4.91 3.63 9.13
N PRO A 3 -5.04 2.49 9.82
CA PRO A 3 -4.82 1.16 9.24
C PRO A 3 -5.67 0.95 7.98
N ASP A 4 -5.15 0.18 7.02
CA ASP A 4 -5.87 -0.25 5.81
C ASP A 4 -6.38 0.86 4.87
N GLU A 5 -5.78 2.06 4.94
CA GLU A 5 -6.05 3.15 3.98
C GLU A 5 -5.23 3.06 2.67
N GLY A 6 -4.38 2.04 2.54
CA GLY A 6 -3.60 1.77 1.34
C GLY A 6 -2.32 2.60 1.19
N LYS A 7 -1.71 3.04 2.29
CA LYS A 7 -0.41 3.75 2.31
C LYS A 7 0.68 3.00 1.54
N THR A 8 0.94 1.74 1.88
CA THR A 8 1.90 0.87 1.18
C THR A 8 1.63 0.78 -0.32
N LEU A 9 0.35 0.68 -0.72
CA LEU A 9 -0.02 0.59 -2.13
C LEU A 9 0.24 1.93 -2.85
N VAL A 10 -0.07 3.06 -2.23
CA VAL A 10 0.22 4.39 -2.77
C VAL A 10 1.72 4.60 -2.85
N ALA A 11 2.47 4.27 -1.80
CA ALA A 11 3.92 4.40 -1.74
C ALA A 11 4.62 3.57 -2.82
N ALA A 12 4.22 2.30 -2.99
CA ALA A 12 4.79 1.43 -4.01
C ALA A 12 4.46 1.89 -5.44
N ASN A 13 3.21 2.29 -5.72
CA ASN A 13 2.86 2.80 -7.05
C ASN A 13 3.54 4.14 -7.34
N LEU A 14 3.69 5.01 -6.34
CA LEU A 14 4.47 6.24 -6.49
C LEU A 14 5.93 5.92 -6.83
N ALA A 15 6.51 4.93 -6.16
CA ALA A 15 7.88 4.48 -6.44
C ALA A 15 8.03 3.97 -7.88
N ILE A 16 7.09 3.14 -8.35
CA ILE A 16 7.07 2.63 -9.72
C ILE A 16 6.94 3.76 -10.74
N VAL A 17 6.03 4.73 -10.52
CA VAL A 17 5.85 5.85 -11.46
C VAL A 17 7.08 6.74 -11.52
N MET A 18 7.76 6.97 -10.39
CA MET A 18 9.01 7.75 -10.35
C MET A 18 10.16 7.01 -11.05
N GLU A 19 10.26 5.69 -10.87
CA GLU A 19 11.22 4.83 -11.57
C GLU A 19 11.00 4.90 -13.09
N GLN A 20 9.75 4.77 -13.54
CA GLN A 20 9.36 4.88 -14.95
C GLN A 20 9.63 6.26 -15.55
N ALA A 21 9.66 7.30 -14.71
CA ALA A 21 10.09 8.65 -15.08
C ALA A 21 11.63 8.81 -15.15
N GLY A 22 12.38 7.71 -15.00
CA GLY A 22 13.84 7.66 -15.10
C GLY A 22 14.58 8.06 -13.82
N ARG A 23 13.93 8.01 -12.66
CA ARG A 23 14.57 8.33 -11.36
C ARG A 23 15.13 7.09 -10.70
N GLU A 24 16.25 7.26 -10.00
CA GLU A 24 16.75 6.26 -9.05
C GLU A 24 15.92 6.32 -7.76
N VAL A 25 15.11 5.30 -7.51
CA VAL A 25 14.12 5.27 -6.42
C VAL A 25 14.47 4.20 -5.39
N ILE A 26 14.37 4.57 -4.11
CA ILE A 26 14.46 3.64 -2.99
C ILE A 26 13.13 3.68 -2.21
N LEU A 27 12.46 2.54 -2.09
CA LEU A 27 11.27 2.37 -1.26
C LEU A 27 11.63 1.71 0.08
N LEU A 28 11.58 2.49 1.15
CA LEU A 28 11.83 2.04 2.52
C LEU A 28 10.52 1.65 3.21
N ASP A 29 10.42 0.40 3.67
CA ASP A 29 9.33 -0.06 4.54
C ASP A 29 9.65 0.30 5.99
N ALA A 30 9.09 1.40 6.49
CA ALA A 30 9.21 1.83 7.87
C ALA A 30 7.97 1.46 8.72
N ASP A 31 6.97 0.76 8.16
CA ASP A 31 5.90 0.14 8.96
C ASP A 31 6.41 -1.17 9.59
N LEU A 32 7.25 -1.01 10.61
CA LEU A 32 7.80 -2.10 11.41
C LEU A 32 6.73 -2.92 12.15
N ARG A 33 5.49 -2.43 12.26
CA ARG A 33 4.40 -3.15 12.95
C ARG A 33 3.68 -4.11 12.02
N ARG A 34 3.45 -3.70 10.78
CA ARG A 34 2.73 -4.48 9.77
C ARG A 34 3.45 -4.39 8.42
N PRO A 35 4.67 -4.93 8.32
CA PRO A 35 5.49 -4.80 7.11
C PRO A 35 4.84 -5.51 5.92
N ARG A 36 4.85 -4.85 4.76
CA ARG A 36 4.15 -5.34 3.55
C ARG A 36 4.99 -5.29 2.28
N VAL A 37 6.04 -4.47 2.24
CA VAL A 37 6.80 -4.22 1.00
C VAL A 37 7.46 -5.50 0.48
N HIS A 38 8.09 -6.30 1.36
CA HIS A 38 8.69 -7.60 0.96
C HIS A 38 7.69 -8.51 0.22
N ARG A 39 6.41 -8.53 0.62
CA ARG A 39 5.38 -9.36 -0.04
C ARG A 39 4.99 -8.80 -1.39
N LEU A 40 4.88 -7.48 -1.49
CA LEU A 40 4.52 -6.79 -2.74
C LEU A 40 5.58 -7.04 -3.82
N PHE A 41 6.86 -7.03 -3.43
CA PHE A 41 8.00 -7.27 -4.33
C PHE A 41 8.49 -8.73 -4.33
N ARG A 42 7.79 -9.65 -3.67
CA ARG A 42 8.09 -11.10 -3.62
C ARG A 42 9.51 -11.44 -3.13
N GLN A 43 9.99 -10.69 -2.14
CA GLN A 43 11.31 -10.88 -1.53
C GLN A 43 11.19 -11.81 -0.32
N THR A 44 11.77 -13.00 -0.42
CA THR A 44 11.76 -14.03 0.65
C THR A 44 13.01 -14.01 1.50
N ASP A 45 14.17 -13.73 0.90
CA ASP A 45 15.46 -13.65 1.58
C ASP A 45 16.01 -12.23 1.41
N HIS A 46 15.96 -11.45 2.47
CA HIS A 46 16.38 -10.05 2.47
C HIS A 46 17.03 -9.71 3.80
N THR A 47 18.06 -8.87 3.77
CA THR A 47 18.51 -8.19 4.98
C THR A 47 17.49 -7.11 5.32
N SER A 48 16.97 -7.14 6.54
CA SER A 48 15.90 -6.25 6.95
C SER A 48 16.38 -4.92 7.51
N LEU A 49 15.50 -3.91 7.49
CA LEU A 49 15.69 -2.63 8.18
C LEU A 49 16.02 -2.85 9.65
N ALA A 50 15.29 -3.74 10.32
CA ALA A 50 15.54 -4.05 11.73
C ALA A 50 16.95 -4.62 11.95
N GLU A 51 17.41 -5.54 11.10
CA GLU A 51 18.76 -6.10 11.18
C GLU A 51 19.85 -5.05 10.97
N VAL A 52 19.71 -4.17 9.99
CA VAL A 52 20.75 -3.14 9.72
C VAL A 52 20.79 -2.03 10.75
N LEU A 53 19.65 -1.71 11.37
CA LEU A 53 19.59 -0.74 12.46
C LEU A 53 20.12 -1.33 13.78
N LEU A 54 20.08 -2.66 13.95
CA LEU A 54 20.67 -3.33 15.13
C LEU A 54 22.12 -3.79 14.92
N GLY A 55 22.55 -4.01 13.67
CA GLY A 55 23.86 -4.57 13.30
C GLY A 55 25.00 -3.55 13.22
N ASP A 56 25.90 -3.69 12.24
CA ASP A 56 26.98 -2.73 11.94
C ASP A 56 26.67 -1.92 10.67
N CYS A 57 27.13 -0.67 10.60
CA CYS A 57 26.82 0.22 9.48
C CYS A 57 27.39 -0.26 8.14
N GLU A 58 28.47 -1.05 8.17
CA GLU A 58 29.06 -1.68 6.99
C GLU A 58 28.08 -2.62 6.25
N ARG A 59 27.04 -3.09 6.95
CA ARG A 59 26.00 -3.98 6.38
C ARG A 59 24.83 -3.22 5.77
N TRP A 60 24.77 -1.90 5.88
CA TRP A 60 23.67 -1.11 5.32
C TRP A 60 23.44 -1.33 3.81
N PRO A 61 24.48 -1.45 2.96
CA PRO A 61 24.28 -1.78 1.55
C PRO A 61 23.53 -3.09 1.32
N CYS A 62 23.63 -4.07 2.22
CA CYS A 62 22.97 -5.36 2.09
C CYS A 62 21.44 -5.29 2.24
N ALA A 63 20.91 -4.22 2.86
CA ALA A 63 19.46 -4.02 2.98
C ALA A 63 18.81 -3.47 1.71
N LEU A 64 19.59 -3.02 0.73
CA LEU A 64 19.09 -2.58 -0.57
C LEU A 64 18.79 -3.79 -1.43
N MET A 65 17.51 -4.13 -1.54
CA MET A 65 17.05 -5.26 -2.33
C MET A 65 16.64 -4.78 -3.72
N PRO A 66 17.21 -5.34 -4.81
CA PRO A 66 16.78 -5.03 -6.16
C PRO A 66 15.35 -5.53 -6.39
N THR A 67 14.67 -4.90 -7.33
CA THR A 67 13.37 -5.35 -7.83
C THR A 67 13.47 -5.78 -9.30
N ALA A 68 12.35 -6.15 -9.90
CA ALA A 68 12.28 -6.39 -11.35
C ALA A 68 12.39 -5.10 -12.19
N LEU A 69 12.34 -3.93 -11.55
CA LEU A 69 12.50 -2.62 -12.19
C LEU A 69 13.92 -2.11 -11.95
N GLU A 70 14.57 -1.66 -13.02
CA GLU A 70 16.01 -1.36 -13.06
C GLU A 70 16.41 -0.30 -12.03
N ARG A 71 15.62 0.77 -11.90
CA ARG A 71 15.94 1.92 -11.03
C ARG A 71 15.12 1.95 -9.73
N LEU A 72 14.55 0.80 -9.33
CA LEU A 72 13.82 0.69 -8.07
C LEU A 72 14.46 -0.37 -7.18
N MET A 73 14.95 0.09 -6.04
CA MET A 73 15.36 -0.74 -4.92
C MET A 73 14.36 -0.60 -3.77
N THR A 74 14.29 -1.63 -2.93
CA THR A 74 13.49 -1.60 -1.70
C THR A 74 14.34 -1.91 -0.49
N VAL A 75 13.98 -1.33 0.66
CA VAL A 75 14.51 -1.73 1.97
C VAL A 75 13.35 -2.32 2.78
N PRO A 76 13.24 -3.65 2.90
CA PRO A 76 12.14 -4.26 3.63
C PRO A 76 12.33 -4.14 5.14
N ALA A 77 11.22 -3.97 5.87
CA ALA A 77 11.22 -3.80 7.33
C ALA A 77 11.73 -5.02 8.11
N GLY A 78 11.48 -6.23 7.60
CA GLY A 78 11.77 -7.50 8.26
C GLY A 78 10.73 -7.95 9.28
N CYS A 79 11.16 -8.77 10.23
CA CYS A 79 10.31 -9.21 11.33
C CYS A 79 10.05 -8.03 12.29
N PRO A 80 8.80 -7.81 12.74
CA PRO A 80 8.48 -6.75 13.69
C PRO A 80 9.35 -6.82 14.98
N PRO A 81 10.11 -5.76 15.32
CA PRO A 81 10.87 -5.72 16.56
C PRO A 81 9.94 -5.48 17.77
N PRO A 82 10.40 -5.77 19.01
CA PRO A 82 9.61 -5.52 20.22
C PRO A 82 9.33 -4.04 20.47
N ASN A 83 10.21 -3.14 20.00
CA ASN A 83 10.16 -1.69 20.21
C ASN A 83 10.25 -0.88 18.89
N PRO A 84 9.22 -0.90 18.01
CA PRO A 84 9.22 -0.22 16.71
C PRO A 84 9.48 1.28 16.78
N SER A 85 8.82 1.98 17.71
CA SER A 85 8.87 3.43 17.86
C SER A 85 10.28 3.93 18.19
N GLU A 86 10.96 3.22 19.09
CA GLU A 86 12.32 3.54 19.51
C GLU A 86 13.31 3.34 18.37
N LEU A 87 13.13 2.27 17.59
CA LEU A 87 13.99 1.98 16.45
C LEU A 87 13.87 3.05 15.36
N LEU A 88 12.65 3.50 15.06
CA LEU A 88 12.40 4.58 14.10
C LEU A 88 12.90 5.94 14.58
N GLY A 89 12.88 6.18 15.90
CA GLY A 89 13.40 7.41 16.51
C GLY A 89 14.89 7.42 16.82
N ALA A 90 15.57 6.29 16.61
CA ALA A 90 16.99 6.19 16.89
C ALA A 90 17.79 7.11 15.95
N ARG A 91 18.89 7.69 16.48
CA ARG A 91 19.88 8.42 15.68
C ARG A 91 20.32 7.62 14.44
N ARG A 92 20.40 6.30 14.58
CA ARG A 92 20.80 5.41 13.50
C ARG A 92 19.81 5.36 12.34
N MET A 93 18.51 5.50 12.59
CA MET A 93 17.51 5.60 11.52
C MET A 93 17.75 6.85 10.67
N ARG A 94 18.06 7.99 11.30
CA ARG A 94 18.44 9.22 10.61
C ARG A 94 19.69 9.03 9.75
N GLU A 95 20.74 8.44 10.32
CA GLU A 95 21.99 8.17 9.58
C GLU A 95 21.74 7.19 8.40
N PHE A 96 20.85 6.21 8.59
CA PHE A 96 20.47 5.30 7.53
C PHE A 96 19.68 6.01 6.41
N ILE A 97 18.72 6.88 6.74
CA ILE A 97 18.02 7.71 5.75
C ILE A 97 19.02 8.55 4.94
N GLN A 98 20.01 9.18 5.60
CA GLN A 98 21.07 9.92 4.92
C GLN A 98 21.93 9.03 4.01
N PHE A 99 22.19 7.79 4.41
CA PHE A 99 22.88 6.81 3.57
C PHE A 99 22.07 6.47 2.30
N LEU A 100 20.74 6.40 2.41
CA LEU A 100 19.84 6.15 1.28
C LEU A 100 19.77 7.34 0.32
N THR A 101 19.69 8.57 0.83
CA THR A 101 19.62 9.78 -0.01
C THR A 101 20.90 10.03 -0.82
N GLN A 102 22.03 9.44 -0.43
CA GLN A 102 23.26 9.45 -1.22
C GLN A 102 23.24 8.47 -2.41
N ARG A 103 22.23 7.60 -2.50
CA ARG A 103 22.17 6.47 -3.45
C ARG A 103 20.96 6.48 -4.38
N GLY A 104 19.93 7.25 -4.05
CA GLY A 104 18.75 7.43 -4.89
C GLY A 104 18.43 8.90 -5.06
N ASP A 105 17.86 9.24 -6.20
CA ASP A 105 17.28 10.56 -6.45
C ASP A 105 16.08 10.81 -5.53
N ILE A 106 15.32 9.74 -5.23
CA ILE A 106 14.10 9.79 -4.44
C ILE A 106 14.08 8.63 -3.45
N VAL A 107 13.92 8.96 -2.16
CA VAL A 107 13.64 7.98 -1.10
C VAL A 107 12.18 8.12 -0.69
N ILE A 108 11.38 7.08 -0.92
CA ILE A 108 9.98 7.00 -0.49
C ILE A 108 9.92 6.13 0.76
N ILE A 109 9.33 6.65 1.83
CA ILE A 109 9.21 5.95 3.10
C ILE A 109 7.73 5.57 3.31
N ASP A 110 7.42 4.26 3.31
CA ASP A 110 6.13 3.76 3.76
C ASP A 110 6.10 3.74 5.28
N SER A 111 5.18 4.48 5.89
CA SER A 111 5.12 4.69 7.33
C SER A 111 3.97 3.92 7.99
N PRO A 112 4.07 3.63 9.30
CA PRO A 112 2.93 3.13 10.04
C PRO A 112 1.77 4.15 10.06
N PRO A 113 0.54 3.72 10.40
CA PRO A 113 -0.59 4.64 10.54
C PRO A 113 -0.36 5.71 11.61
N LEU A 114 -0.70 6.96 11.30
CA LEU A 114 -0.49 8.12 12.18
C LEU A 114 -1.46 8.20 13.39
N LEU A 115 -2.71 7.76 13.23
CA LEU A 115 -3.79 8.02 14.20
C LEU A 115 -4.13 6.91 15.22
N PRO A 116 -3.47 5.74 15.20
CA PRO A 116 -3.39 4.89 16.39
C PRO A 116 -2.01 4.89 17.06
N VAL A 117 -0.97 5.42 16.40
CA VAL A 117 0.42 5.32 16.87
C VAL A 117 1.23 6.56 16.46
N THR A 118 2.13 7.02 17.33
CA THR A 118 3.01 8.17 17.09
C THR A 118 4.23 7.86 16.22
N ASP A 119 4.47 6.59 15.86
CA ASP A 119 5.68 6.13 15.16
C ASP A 119 6.00 6.91 13.89
N ALA A 120 4.98 7.22 13.08
CA ALA A 120 5.17 7.97 11.84
C ALA A 120 5.52 9.45 12.05
N LEU A 121 5.17 10.04 13.21
CA LEU A 121 5.52 11.43 13.52
C LEU A 121 7.02 11.59 13.78
N VAL A 122 7.67 10.53 14.26
CA VAL A 122 9.10 10.55 14.58
C VAL A 122 9.96 10.67 13.31
N LEU A 123 9.45 10.21 12.17
CA LEU A 123 10.11 10.32 10.87
C LEU A 123 9.91 11.69 10.21
N ALA A 124 8.96 12.49 10.70
CA ALA A 124 8.55 13.72 10.04
C ALA A 124 9.67 14.78 9.91
N PRO A 125 10.58 14.94 10.89
CA PRO A 125 11.74 15.83 10.76
C PRO A 125 12.82 15.32 9.79
N GLU A 126 12.79 14.04 9.43
CA GLU A 126 13.82 13.36 8.63
C GLU A 126 13.47 13.30 7.14
N VAL A 127 12.36 13.91 6.72
CA VAL A 127 11.86 13.88 5.34
C VAL A 127 11.61 15.28 4.79
N ASP A 128 11.82 15.46 3.48
CA ASP A 128 11.58 16.74 2.80
C ASP A 128 10.08 17.08 2.68
N GLY A 129 9.22 16.07 2.73
CA GLY A 129 7.78 16.28 2.71
C GLY A 129 6.95 15.02 2.95
N VAL A 130 5.68 15.24 3.29
CA VAL A 130 4.72 14.19 3.67
C VAL A 130 3.50 14.22 2.77
N LEU A 131 3.10 13.06 2.24
CA LEU A 131 1.80 12.85 1.59
C LEU A 131 0.84 12.17 2.57
N LEU A 132 -0.27 12.83 2.89
CA LEU A 132 -1.29 12.25 3.75
C LEU A 132 -2.26 11.41 2.92
N VAL A 133 -2.17 10.08 3.03
CA VAL A 133 -3.17 9.18 2.43
C VAL A 133 -4.41 9.12 3.32
N VAL A 134 -5.60 9.24 2.73
CA VAL A 134 -6.90 9.07 3.40
C VAL A 134 -7.81 8.19 2.55
N ARG A 135 -8.73 7.44 3.17
CA ARG A 135 -9.61 6.49 2.49
C ARG A 135 -11.02 7.05 2.31
N HIS A 136 -11.51 7.03 1.09
CA HIS A 136 -12.87 7.45 0.77
C HIS A 136 -13.92 6.66 1.57
N GLY A 137 -14.90 7.37 2.11
CA GLY A 137 -16.01 6.79 2.88
C GLY A 137 -15.60 6.13 4.20
N HIS A 138 -14.34 6.23 4.62
CA HIS A 138 -13.83 5.60 5.86
C HIS A 138 -13.09 6.59 6.76
N THR A 139 -12.16 7.37 6.21
CA THR A 139 -11.41 8.35 7.02
C THR A 139 -12.32 9.55 7.29
N HIS A 140 -12.71 9.75 8.55
CA HIS A 140 -13.50 10.91 8.95
C HIS A 140 -12.69 12.20 8.80
N LEU A 141 -13.36 13.29 8.41
CA LEU A 141 -12.74 14.60 8.23
C LEU A 141 -11.99 15.07 9.50
N LYS A 142 -12.59 14.87 10.68
CA LYS A 142 -11.95 15.21 11.97
C LYS A 142 -10.64 14.45 12.20
N SER A 143 -10.59 13.17 11.81
CA SER A 143 -9.38 12.37 11.90
C SER A 143 -8.31 12.89 10.95
N ALA A 144 -8.66 13.18 9.70
CA ALA A 144 -7.73 13.77 8.74
C ALA A 144 -7.18 15.13 9.21
N GLN A 145 -8.04 15.99 9.78
CA GLN A 145 -7.65 17.26 10.38
C GLN A 145 -6.69 17.07 11.55
N LEU A 146 -6.98 16.13 12.46
CA LEU A 146 -6.10 15.81 13.57
C LEU A 146 -4.72 15.34 13.08
N ALA A 147 -4.68 14.51 12.04
CA ALA A 147 -3.42 14.06 11.44
C ALA A 147 -2.60 15.22 10.87
N LEU A 148 -3.25 16.14 10.16
CA LEU A 148 -2.59 17.34 9.64
C LEU A 148 -2.03 18.21 10.78
N THR A 149 -2.82 18.43 11.83
CA THR A 149 -2.36 19.20 13.01
C THR A 149 -1.14 18.55 13.66
N GLN A 150 -1.15 17.23 13.86
CA GLN A 150 -0.01 16.52 14.44
C GLN A 150 1.25 16.59 13.56
N LEU A 151 1.09 16.43 12.25
CA LEU A 151 2.20 16.57 11.29
C LEU A 151 2.79 17.98 11.33
N GLN A 152 1.95 19.02 11.34
CA GLN A 152 2.38 20.41 11.45
C GLN A 152 3.11 20.69 12.77
N GLN A 153 2.59 20.17 13.89
CA GLN A 153 3.24 20.28 15.21
C GLN A 153 4.59 19.57 15.25
N ALA A 154 4.75 18.47 14.52
CA ALA A 154 6.02 17.76 14.35
C ALA A 154 6.99 18.44 13.35
N GLY A 155 6.62 19.61 12.79
CA GLY A 155 7.44 20.34 11.82
C GLY A 155 7.42 19.78 10.40
N ALA A 156 6.49 18.86 10.10
CA ALA A 156 6.42 18.22 8.80
C ALA A 156 5.92 19.18 7.71
N ARG A 157 6.57 19.15 6.53
CA ARG A 157 6.06 19.81 5.33
C ARG A 157 5.04 18.90 4.63
N VAL A 158 3.74 19.13 4.84
CA VAL A 158 2.70 18.36 4.13
C VAL A 158 2.62 18.82 2.67
N LEU A 159 2.96 17.94 1.73
CA LEU A 159 2.94 18.20 0.29
C LEU A 159 1.53 18.15 -0.30
N GLY A 160 0.66 17.33 0.29
CA GLY A 160 -0.71 17.15 -0.18
C GLY A 160 -1.41 15.96 0.47
N VAL A 161 -2.63 15.70 -0.01
CA VAL A 161 -3.50 14.62 0.46
C VAL A 161 -3.84 13.70 -0.72
N VAL A 162 -3.74 12.39 -0.51
CA VAL A 162 -4.16 11.38 -1.48
C VAL A 162 -5.47 10.75 -1.00
N LEU A 163 -6.56 10.98 -1.73
CA LEU A 163 -7.84 10.31 -1.49
C LEU A 163 -7.85 8.96 -2.21
N ASN A 164 -7.72 7.87 -1.44
CA ASN A 164 -7.65 6.51 -1.95
C ASN A 164 -9.01 5.79 -1.88
N GLN A 165 -9.17 4.74 -2.69
CA GLN A 165 -10.36 3.87 -2.75
C GLN A 165 -11.67 4.61 -3.06
N VAL A 166 -11.62 5.62 -3.93
CA VAL A 166 -12.82 6.31 -4.42
C VAL A 166 -13.64 5.35 -5.31
N PRO A 167 -14.92 5.12 -5.01
CA PRO A 167 -15.79 4.32 -5.86
C PRO A 167 -15.88 4.94 -7.25
N ILE A 168 -15.58 4.15 -8.27
CA ILE A 168 -15.82 4.54 -9.65
C ILE A 168 -17.30 4.28 -9.93
N GLY A 169 -18.13 5.33 -9.87
CA GLY A 169 -19.56 5.20 -10.11
C GLY A 169 -19.87 4.71 -11.54
N GLN A 170 -20.79 3.76 -11.69
CA GLN A 170 -21.23 3.20 -12.98
C GLN A 170 -21.90 4.21 -13.94
N ARG A 171 -22.05 5.49 -13.58
CA ARG A 171 -22.79 6.49 -14.39
C ARG A 171 -22.06 7.78 -14.71
N SER A 172 -20.83 8.01 -14.22
CA SER A 172 -20.13 9.30 -14.44
C SER A 172 -18.86 9.22 -15.28
N TYR A 173 -18.43 8.03 -15.69
CA TYR A 173 -17.23 7.81 -16.50
C TYR A 173 -17.49 7.38 -17.95
N GLY A 174 -18.76 7.38 -18.39
CA GLY A 174 -19.16 6.89 -19.71
C GLY A 174 -18.95 7.86 -20.88
N TYR A 175 -18.72 9.16 -20.63
CA TYR A 175 -18.66 10.16 -21.71
C TYR A 175 -17.31 10.87 -21.91
N HIS A 176 -16.39 10.83 -20.93
CA HIS A 176 -15.10 11.53 -21.07
C HIS A 176 -13.86 10.63 -21.20
N TYR A 177 -13.91 9.37 -20.78
CA TYR A 177 -12.78 8.44 -20.94
C TYR A 177 -12.81 7.62 -22.23
N GLY A 178 -13.95 7.57 -22.93
CA GLY A 178 -14.11 6.85 -24.19
C GLY A 178 -13.35 7.47 -25.37
N TYR A 179 -13.10 8.79 -25.34
CA TYR A 179 -12.38 9.47 -26.42
C TYR A 179 -10.86 9.26 -26.35
N TYR A 180 -10.28 9.11 -25.15
CA TYR A 180 -8.84 8.89 -24.99
C TYR A 180 -8.42 7.43 -25.20
N TYR A 181 -9.29 6.45 -24.90
CA TYR A 181 -8.96 5.03 -25.11
C TYR A 181 -9.19 4.58 -26.56
N ARG A 182 -10.07 5.27 -27.32
CA ARG A 182 -10.34 4.93 -28.72
C ARG A 182 -9.24 5.44 -29.66
N SER A 183 -8.58 6.57 -29.38
CA SER A 183 -7.49 7.07 -30.24
C SER A 183 -6.25 6.16 -30.22
N TYR A 184 -5.98 5.50 -29.08
CA TYR A 184 -4.82 4.61 -28.96
C TYR A 184 -4.93 3.29 -29.73
N TYR A 185 -6.14 2.84 -30.07
CA TYR A 185 -6.36 1.63 -30.88
C TYR A 185 -6.83 1.90 -32.32
N THR A 186 -7.07 3.17 -32.69
CA THR A 186 -7.52 3.52 -34.04
C THR A 186 -6.45 4.21 -34.88
N ASP A 187 -5.30 4.58 -34.30
CA ASP A 187 -4.25 5.33 -35.00
C ASP A 187 -3.00 4.48 -35.31
N ASN A 188 -3.14 3.15 -35.36
CA ASN A 188 -2.09 2.31 -35.95
C ASN A 188 -2.65 1.01 -36.53
N SER A 189 -2.56 0.90 -37.85
CA SER A 189 -2.65 -0.29 -38.73
C SER A 189 -3.89 -0.33 -39.62
N PRO A 190 -3.76 -0.72 -40.91
CA PRO A 190 -3.76 0.21 -42.04
C PRO A 190 -4.99 0.04 -42.95
N ASP A 191 -5.16 1.04 -43.80
CA ASP A 191 -6.10 1.13 -44.91
C ASP A 191 -5.94 -0.05 -45.88
N ASP A 192 -6.75 -1.10 -45.72
CA ASP A 192 -6.82 -2.22 -46.67
C ASP A 192 -8.05 -2.06 -47.56
N ARG A 193 -7.81 -1.52 -48.76
CA ARG A 193 -8.79 -1.44 -49.85
C ARG A 193 -9.06 -2.86 -50.36
N GLY A 194 -10.25 -3.40 -50.11
CA GLY A 194 -10.65 -4.69 -50.69
C GLY A 194 -12.14 -4.95 -50.56
N GLY A 195 -12.86 -4.97 -51.69
CA GLY A 195 -14.32 -4.99 -51.78
C GLY A 195 -15.03 -6.25 -51.29
N GLY A 196 -16.35 -6.17 -51.17
CA GLY A 196 -17.20 -7.34 -50.97
C GLY A 196 -18.62 -7.01 -50.52
N ALA A 197 -19.53 -6.87 -51.48
CA ALA A 197 -20.97 -6.73 -51.25
C ALA A 197 -21.59 -7.97 -50.59
N GLY A 198 -22.57 -7.77 -49.71
CA GLY A 198 -23.36 -8.88 -49.14
C GLY A 198 -24.58 -8.41 -48.34
N ARG A 199 -25.74 -8.37 -49.00
CA ARG A 199 -27.06 -8.12 -48.42
C ARG A 199 -27.48 -9.27 -47.50
N GLY A 200 -28.17 -8.99 -46.40
CA GLY A 200 -28.81 -10.02 -45.57
C GLY A 200 -29.73 -9.45 -44.50
N ASN A 201 -31.04 -9.50 -44.76
CA ASN A 201 -32.17 -9.01 -43.97
C ASN A 201 -32.53 -10.00 -42.84
N GLY A 202 -33.10 -9.56 -41.71
CA GLY A 202 -33.59 -10.52 -40.70
C GLY A 202 -34.05 -9.95 -39.36
N SER A 203 -35.29 -9.47 -39.32
CA SER A 203 -36.10 -9.14 -38.14
C SER A 203 -36.38 -10.33 -37.21
N GLY A 204 -36.45 -10.11 -35.89
CA GLY A 204 -37.00 -11.08 -34.94
C GLY A 204 -37.31 -10.48 -33.56
N ARG A 205 -38.60 -10.26 -33.29
CA ARG A 205 -39.20 -9.80 -32.01
C ARG A 205 -39.38 -10.96 -31.02
N GLY A 206 -39.55 -10.63 -29.73
CA GLY A 206 -40.29 -11.43 -28.73
C GLY A 206 -39.58 -11.46 -27.37
N HIS A 207 -40.07 -10.75 -26.34
CA HIS A 207 -41.05 -11.21 -25.34
C HIS A 207 -40.51 -12.31 -24.40
N SER A 208 -40.76 -12.40 -23.09
CA SER A 208 -41.21 -11.53 -22.01
C SER A 208 -41.46 -12.47 -20.81
N ARG A 209 -41.21 -11.99 -19.57
CA ARG A 209 -41.71 -12.53 -18.27
C ARG A 209 -41.13 -13.89 -17.83
N GLY A 210 -40.95 -14.22 -16.56
CA GLY A 210 -41.32 -13.60 -15.28
C GLY A 210 -41.39 -14.69 -14.19
N HIS A 211 -41.37 -14.27 -12.92
CA HIS A 211 -41.61 -15.04 -11.67
C HIS A 211 -40.52 -16.04 -11.24
N GLY A 212 -40.17 -16.20 -9.96
CA GLY A 212 -40.72 -15.67 -8.70
C GLY A 212 -40.65 -16.76 -7.61
N ARG A 213 -40.53 -16.31 -6.34
CA ARG A 213 -40.69 -17.02 -5.04
C ARG A 213 -39.48 -17.83 -4.52
N GLU A 214 -38.91 -17.52 -3.34
CA GLU A 214 -39.41 -17.46 -1.93
C GLU A 214 -39.40 -18.81 -1.20
N GLY A 215 -38.96 -18.76 0.06
CA GLY A 215 -39.15 -19.78 1.11
C GLY A 215 -37.83 -20.25 1.72
N SER A 216 -37.40 -19.71 2.88
CA SER A 216 -37.69 -20.20 4.25
C SER A 216 -36.95 -21.52 4.56
N SER A 217 -36.31 -21.79 5.69
CA SER A 217 -36.33 -21.26 7.05
C SER A 217 -35.52 -22.23 7.91
N GLY A 218 -34.96 -21.76 9.03
CA GLY A 218 -35.12 -22.50 10.30
C GLY A 218 -33.92 -23.28 10.87
N ALA A 219 -33.44 -22.73 12.00
CA ALA A 219 -33.20 -23.41 13.28
C ALA A 219 -31.94 -24.29 13.47
N THR A 220 -31.38 -24.54 14.66
CA THR A 220 -31.31 -23.96 16.03
C THR A 220 -30.38 -24.94 16.79
N THR A 221 -29.44 -24.44 17.60
CA THR A 221 -28.77 -25.05 18.79
C THR A 221 -28.30 -26.51 18.81
N HIS A 222 -27.03 -26.75 19.20
CA HIS A 222 -26.70 -27.42 20.48
C HIS A 222 -25.17 -27.37 20.78
N ARG A 223 -24.81 -26.92 21.99
CA ARG A 223 -23.65 -27.41 22.78
C ARG A 223 -24.20 -28.39 23.84
N PRO A 224 -23.38 -29.34 24.35
CA PRO A 224 -22.83 -29.14 25.70
C PRO A 224 -21.42 -29.71 25.97
N ASP A 225 -20.82 -29.12 27.01
CA ASP A 225 -19.77 -29.47 27.98
C ASP A 225 -19.06 -30.84 28.02
N GLY A 226 -17.80 -30.81 28.51
CA GLY A 226 -17.12 -32.00 29.04
C GLY A 226 -15.65 -31.85 29.50
N ARG A 227 -15.43 -31.34 30.73
CA ARG A 227 -14.42 -31.71 31.76
C ARG A 227 -12.89 -31.74 31.49
N SER A 228 -12.21 -30.80 32.14
CA SER A 228 -11.08 -30.89 33.12
C SER A 228 -10.13 -32.10 33.14
N VAL A 229 -8.80 -31.87 33.17
CA VAL A 229 -7.82 -32.54 34.09
C VAL A 229 -6.54 -31.68 34.35
N SER A 230 -6.28 -31.44 35.65
CA SER A 230 -5.04 -31.29 36.47
C SER A 230 -3.82 -30.38 36.15
N ARG A 231 -3.35 -29.75 37.24
CA ARG A 231 -2.14 -28.93 37.53
C ARG A 231 -0.82 -29.71 37.73
N ALA A 232 0.30 -29.07 37.32
CA ALA A 232 1.62 -28.84 37.99
C ALA A 232 2.52 -30.04 38.44
N PRO A 233 3.85 -29.88 38.70
CA PRO A 233 4.64 -28.65 38.90
C PRO A 233 6.02 -28.55 38.20
N ALA A 234 6.67 -27.39 38.38
CA ALA A 234 8.04 -27.05 37.99
C ALA A 234 9.11 -27.72 38.88
N PRO A 235 10.38 -27.71 38.45
CA PRO A 235 11.51 -27.74 39.38
C PRO A 235 12.46 -26.54 39.24
N ASP A 236 13.25 -26.40 40.31
CA ASP A 236 14.03 -25.28 40.79
C ASP A 236 15.19 -24.75 39.91
N ARG A 237 15.56 -23.52 40.27
CA ARG A 237 16.81 -22.82 39.90
C ARG A 237 18.05 -23.58 40.37
N ALA A 238 19.12 -23.44 39.59
CA ALA A 238 20.49 -23.32 40.06
C ALA A 238 21.06 -22.00 39.51
#